data_AF-A0A972QQT8-F1
#
_entry.id   AF-A0A972QQT8-F1
#
_cell.length_a   1.000
_cell.length_b   1.000
_cell.length_c   1.000
_cell.angle_alpha   90.00
_cell.angle_beta   90.00
_cell.angle_gamma   90.00
#
_symmetry.space_group_name_H-M   'P 1'
#
loop_
_entity.id
_entity.type
_entity.pdbx_description
1 polymer ?
#
loop_
_entity_poly.entity_id
_entity_poly.type
_entity_poly.pdbx_seq_one_letter_code
_entity_poly.pdbx_strand_id
1 'polypeptide(L)'
;MLFSTQNREKGFTLTELLIAMALSGIILGTIAGTFIMQRKTYDIQEQITEMVQTARASIDMMSREIRMAGHDPTGAGFDGITYDADQLQIKVDIYKKNNTGDPDGDTLDSNENIIYKYYDEHSKYPYQIKRKTGNGTFQPFAENIKEFKFDYLDSAGNATTTTADIRQIRITITSRTAKPDPNYSPNGGYRTYTLTSLITPRNLDLE
;
A
#
# COMPACT_ATOMS: atom_id res chain seq x y z
N MET A 1 -77.65 2.21 -35.95
CA MET A 1 -76.53 1.41 -36.49
C MET A 1 -75.26 2.20 -36.29
N LEU A 2 -74.34 1.73 -35.44
CA LEU A 2 -73.00 2.30 -35.28
C LEU A 2 -72.04 1.37 -36.03
N PHE A 3 -71.36 1.89 -37.05
CA PHE A 3 -70.33 1.14 -37.77
C PHE A 3 -69.06 1.09 -36.91
N SER A 4 -68.69 -0.12 -36.48
CA SER A 4 -67.38 -0.41 -35.90
C SER A 4 -66.33 -0.36 -37.01
N THR A 5 -65.43 0.63 -36.98
CA THR A 5 -64.21 0.63 -37.78
C THR A 5 -63.25 -0.38 -37.15
N GLN A 6 -63.22 -1.61 -37.67
CA GLN A 6 -62.16 -2.53 -37.34
C GLN A 6 -60.83 -2.00 -37.88
N ASN A 7 -59.96 -1.55 -36.98
CA ASN A 7 -58.55 -1.37 -37.29
C ASN A 7 -57.98 -2.74 -37.65
N ARG A 8 -57.73 -2.96 -38.95
CA ARG A 8 -56.88 -4.07 -39.40
C ARG A 8 -55.46 -3.78 -38.92
N GLU A 9 -55.08 -4.32 -37.79
CA GLU A 9 -53.67 -4.36 -37.40
C GLU A 9 -52.91 -5.21 -38.43
N LYS A 10 -52.03 -4.57 -39.20
CA LYS A 10 -51.16 -5.28 -40.14
C LYS A 10 -50.08 -5.99 -39.32
N GLY A 11 -49.94 -7.31 -39.52
CA GLY A 11 -48.86 -8.10 -38.95
C GLY A 11 -47.50 -7.81 -39.61
N PHE A 12 -46.41 -8.24 -38.98
CA PHE A 12 -45.05 -8.05 -39.48
C PHE A 12 -44.72 -8.96 -40.66
N THR A 13 -43.94 -8.43 -41.61
CA THR A 13 -43.33 -9.24 -42.67
C THR A 13 -42.10 -9.99 -42.15
N LEU A 14 -41.78 -11.13 -42.76
CA LEU A 14 -40.56 -11.89 -42.43
C LEU A 14 -39.29 -11.04 -42.60
N THR A 15 -39.27 -10.18 -43.62
CA THR A 15 -38.17 -9.25 -43.90
C THR A 15 -38.00 -8.19 -42.81
N GLU A 16 -39.09 -7.64 -42.25
CA GLU A 16 -39.01 -6.69 -41.13
C GLU A 16 -38.47 -7.35 -39.87
N LEU A 17 -38.87 -8.60 -39.59
CA LEU A 17 -38.36 -9.34 -38.44
C LEU A 17 -36.85 -9.60 -38.57
N LEU A 18 -36.38 -9.99 -39.75
CA LEU A 18 -34.96 -10.23 -40.02
C LEU A 18 -34.13 -8.94 -39.87
N ILE A 19 -34.62 -7.82 -40.38
CA ILE A 19 -33.95 -6.51 -40.24
C ILE A 19 -33.92 -6.09 -38.76
N ALA A 20 -35.04 -6.22 -38.04
CA ALA A 20 -35.13 -5.88 -36.63
C ALA A 20 -34.17 -6.72 -35.77
N MET A 21 -34.08 -8.02 -36.03
CA MET A 21 -33.14 -8.91 -35.36
C MET A 21 -31.69 -8.55 -35.68
N ALA A 22 -31.37 -8.26 -36.94
CA ALA A 22 -30.03 -7.86 -37.36
C ALA A 22 -29.57 -6.57 -36.65
N LEU A 23 -30.44 -5.54 -36.62
CA LEU A 23 -30.15 -4.29 -35.92
C LEU A 23 -30.02 -4.50 -34.40
N SER A 24 -30.90 -5.31 -33.81
CA SER A 24 -30.82 -5.64 -32.37
C SER A 24 -29.51 -6.37 -32.03
N GLY A 25 -29.05 -7.28 -32.88
CA GLY A 25 -27.78 -7.98 -32.71
C GLY A 25 -26.57 -7.04 -32.73
N ILE A 26 -26.55 -6.06 -33.64
CA ILE A 26 -25.49 -5.03 -33.70
C ILE A 26 -25.47 -4.20 -32.42
N ILE A 27 -26.63 -3.77 -31.94
CA ILE A 27 -26.75 -2.99 -30.70
C ILE A 27 -26.27 -3.81 -29.50
N LEU A 28 -26.75 -5.05 -29.35
CA LEU A 28 -26.32 -5.93 -28.26
C LEU A 28 -24.82 -6.24 -28.30
N GLY A 29 -24.26 -6.47 -29.50
CA GLY A 29 -22.82 -6.67 -29.67
C GLY A 29 -22.01 -5.45 -29.22
N THR A 30 -22.48 -4.24 -29.55
CA THR A 30 -21.86 -2.98 -29.11
C THR A 30 -21.92 -2.84 -27.58
N ILE A 31 -23.09 -3.07 -26.98
CA ILE A 31 -23.28 -3.00 -25.52
C ILE A 31 -22.39 -4.03 -24.81
N ALA A 32 -22.36 -5.29 -25.28
CA ALA A 32 -21.51 -6.33 -24.72
C ALA A 32 -20.02 -5.95 -24.77
N GLY A 33 -19.56 -5.38 -25.89
CA GLY A 33 -18.20 -4.86 -26.03
C GLY A 33 -17.88 -3.76 -25.01
N THR A 34 -18.78 -2.77 -24.88
CA THR A 34 -18.60 -1.69 -23.88
C THR A 34 -18.58 -2.22 -22.44
N PHE A 35 -19.45 -3.18 -22.12
CA PHE A 35 -19.53 -3.79 -20.79
C PHE A 35 -18.23 -4.54 -20.42
N ILE A 36 -17.65 -5.29 -21.37
CA ILE A 36 -16.36 -5.98 -21.15
C ILE A 36 -15.24 -4.98 -20.89
N MET A 37 -15.16 -3.90 -21.67
CA MET A 37 -14.17 -2.84 -21.45
C MET A 37 -14.36 -2.14 -20.11
N GLN A 38 -15.61 -1.88 -19.73
CA GLN A 38 -15.94 -1.24 -18.46
C GLN A 38 -15.51 -2.10 -17.27
N ARG A 39 -15.80 -3.41 -17.30
CA ARG A 39 -15.34 -4.35 -16.27
C ARG A 39 -13.81 -4.36 -16.13
N LYS A 40 -13.08 -4.47 -17.25
CA LYS A 40 -11.61 -4.43 -17.23
C LYS A 40 -11.09 -3.12 -16.62
N THR A 41 -11.72 -2.00 -16.95
CA THR A 41 -11.34 -0.69 -16.41
C THR A 41 -11.56 -0.61 -14.90
N TYR A 42 -12.69 -1.13 -14.40
CA TYR A 42 -12.95 -1.21 -12.97
C TYR A 42 -11.91 -2.06 -12.23
N ASP A 43 -11.59 -3.26 -12.75
CA ASP A 43 -10.59 -4.13 -12.12
C ASP A 43 -9.19 -3.48 -12.05
N ILE A 44 -8.83 -2.66 -13.04
CA ILE A 44 -7.58 -1.89 -13.04
C ILE A 44 -7.65 -0.75 -12.01
N GLN A 45 -8.77 -0.03 -11.95
CA GLN A 45 -8.97 1.06 -11.00
C GLN A 45 -8.94 0.58 -9.55
N GLU A 46 -9.52 -0.58 -9.28
CA GLU A 46 -9.46 -1.23 -7.96
C GLU A 46 -7.99 -1.52 -7.57
N GLN A 47 -7.22 -2.16 -8.46
CA GLN A 47 -5.81 -2.45 -8.20
C GLN A 47 -4.95 -1.18 -8.02
N ILE A 48 -5.23 -0.12 -8.78
CA ILE A 48 -4.53 1.17 -8.60
C ILE A 48 -4.88 1.78 -7.24
N THR A 49 -6.15 1.70 -6.84
CA THR A 49 -6.62 2.23 -5.56
C THR A 49 -5.95 1.48 -4.40
N GLU A 50 -5.94 0.16 -4.44
CA GLU A 50 -5.29 -0.69 -3.43
C GLU A 50 -3.77 -0.41 -3.34
N MET A 51 -3.09 -0.30 -4.48
CA MET A 51 -1.67 0.03 -4.56
C MET A 51 -1.33 1.37 -3.89
N VAL A 52 -2.15 2.40 -4.12
CA VAL A 52 -1.94 3.74 -3.54
C VAL A 52 -2.31 3.75 -2.05
N GLN A 53 -3.41 3.10 -1.67
CA GLN A 53 -3.85 3.01 -0.27
C GLN A 53 -2.83 2.26 0.58
N THR A 54 -2.30 1.14 0.09
CA THR A 54 -1.25 0.38 0.77
C THR A 54 -0.02 1.25 1.01
N ALA A 55 0.50 1.95 0.00
CA ALA A 55 1.65 2.83 0.17
C ALA A 55 1.42 3.96 1.19
N ARG A 56 0.24 4.60 1.15
CA ARG A 56 -0.13 5.66 2.10
C ARG A 56 -0.28 5.12 3.52
N ALA A 57 -1.00 4.03 3.70
CA ALA A 57 -1.19 3.40 5.00
C ALA A 57 0.14 2.94 5.62
N SER A 58 1.02 2.34 4.80
CA SER A 58 2.36 1.94 5.24
C SER A 58 3.19 3.12 5.73
N ILE A 59 3.27 4.20 4.95
CA ILE A 59 4.02 5.40 5.34
C ILE A 59 3.40 6.09 6.54
N ASP A 60 2.07 6.17 6.64
CA ASP A 60 1.41 6.80 7.79
C ASP A 60 1.69 6.05 9.09
N MET A 61 1.67 4.72 9.06
CA MET A 61 1.97 3.89 10.24
C MET A 61 3.46 3.96 10.60
N MET A 62 4.36 3.76 9.63
CA MET A 62 5.81 3.89 9.87
C MET A 62 6.18 5.28 10.38
N SER A 63 5.60 6.34 9.82
CA SER A 63 5.87 7.71 10.24
C SER A 63 5.46 7.96 11.70
N ARG A 64 4.37 7.35 12.18
CA ARG A 64 3.95 7.47 13.58
C ARG A 64 4.95 6.79 14.50
N GLU A 65 5.40 5.59 14.15
CA GLU A 65 6.36 4.82 14.95
C GLU A 65 7.74 5.49 14.97
N ILE A 66 8.25 5.93 13.82
CA ILE A 66 9.52 6.65 13.72
C ILE A 66 9.47 7.96 14.52
N ARG A 67 8.33 8.68 14.52
CA ARG A 67 8.18 9.92 15.29
C ARG A 67 8.32 9.70 16.80
N MET A 68 7.99 8.50 17.29
CA MET A 68 8.09 8.13 18.70
C MET A 68 9.45 7.54 19.07
N ALA A 69 10.29 7.22 18.09
CA ALA A 69 11.61 6.63 18.32
C ALA A 69 12.39 7.42 19.39
N GLY A 70 13.12 6.69 20.24
CA GLY A 70 13.96 7.27 21.31
C GLY A 70 13.18 7.82 22.50
N HIS A 71 11.88 7.54 22.63
CA HIS A 71 11.15 7.88 23.85
C HIS A 71 11.64 7.00 25.01
N ASP A 72 12.38 7.58 25.94
CA ASP A 72 13.00 6.90 27.09
C ASP A 72 12.73 7.68 28.40
N PRO A 73 11.54 7.53 29.00
CA PRO A 73 11.20 8.21 30.24
C PRO A 73 11.87 7.61 31.48
N THR A 74 12.39 6.38 31.40
CA THR A 74 13.07 5.69 32.51
C THR A 74 14.57 5.93 32.53
N GLY A 75 15.15 6.41 31.43
CA GLY A 75 16.58 6.64 31.27
C GLY A 75 17.36 5.35 31.08
N ALA A 76 16.77 4.35 30.43
CA ALA A 76 17.37 3.06 30.13
C ALA A 76 18.61 3.15 29.21
N GLY A 77 18.71 4.22 28.40
CA GLY A 77 19.90 4.53 27.62
C GLY A 77 20.06 3.66 26.38
N PHE A 78 19.05 3.64 25.51
CA PHE A 78 19.07 2.93 24.23
C PHE A 78 19.01 3.88 23.03
N ASP A 79 19.56 3.45 21.89
CA ASP A 79 19.37 4.16 20.63
C ASP A 79 17.94 3.94 20.11
N GLY A 80 17.18 5.02 19.96
CA GLY A 80 15.82 4.99 19.43
C GLY A 80 15.74 4.47 17.98
N ILE A 81 16.79 4.70 17.20
CA ILE A 81 16.98 4.12 15.86
C ILE A 81 18.44 3.71 15.76
N THR A 82 18.71 2.48 15.32
CA THR A 82 20.07 1.99 15.09
C THR A 82 20.31 1.88 13.58
N TYR A 83 21.48 2.30 13.10
CA TYR A 83 21.84 2.09 11.70
C TYR A 83 21.92 0.59 11.38
N ASP A 84 21.22 0.19 10.34
CA ASP A 84 21.27 -1.14 9.73
C ASP A 84 20.88 -0.98 8.26
N ALA A 85 21.59 -1.64 7.34
CA ALA A 85 21.37 -1.48 5.90
C ALA A 85 20.18 -2.31 5.36
N ASP A 86 19.79 -3.36 6.07
CA ASP A 86 18.83 -4.37 5.60
C ASP A 86 17.46 -4.25 6.28
N GLN A 87 17.41 -3.62 7.45
CA GLN A 87 16.18 -3.44 8.22
C GLN A 87 16.15 -2.07 8.91
N LEU A 88 14.94 -1.54 9.08
CA LEU A 88 14.71 -0.36 9.89
C LEU A 88 14.21 -0.81 11.26
N GLN A 89 15.01 -0.58 12.29
CA GLN A 89 14.66 -0.88 13.68
C GLN A 89 14.37 0.41 14.44
N ILE A 90 13.21 0.44 15.12
CA ILE A 90 12.70 1.56 15.90
C ILE A 90 12.49 1.06 17.32
N LYS A 91 13.05 1.79 18.30
CA LYS A 91 12.93 1.48 19.72
C LYS A 91 12.31 2.64 20.50
N VAL A 92 11.44 2.30 21.43
CA VAL A 92 10.78 3.18 22.40
C VAL A 92 10.57 2.41 23.69
N ASP A 93 10.44 3.11 24.81
CA ASP A 93 10.02 2.59 26.12
C ASP A 93 8.71 3.30 26.50
N ILE A 94 7.57 2.62 26.30
CA ILE A 94 6.22 3.23 26.40
C ILE A 94 5.28 2.48 27.33
N TYR A 95 5.51 1.19 27.61
CA TYR A 95 4.61 0.37 28.41
C TYR A 95 5.38 -0.66 29.23
N LYS A 96 4.78 -1.10 30.32
CA LYS A 96 5.18 -2.35 30.98
C LYS A 96 4.73 -3.59 30.17
N LYS A 97 5.30 -4.73 30.51
CA LYS A 97 4.87 -6.07 30.06
C LYS A 97 3.35 -6.21 29.95
N ASN A 98 2.90 -6.52 28.72
CA ASN A 98 1.49 -6.60 28.28
C ASN A 98 0.81 -5.27 27.89
N ASN A 99 1.58 -4.27 27.42
CA ASN A 99 1.05 -3.03 26.82
C ASN A 99 0.11 -2.25 27.78
N THR A 100 0.38 -2.34 29.09
CA THR A 100 -0.43 -1.76 30.16
C THR A 100 0.48 -1.28 31.30
N GLY A 101 0.31 -0.03 31.75
CA GLY A 101 1.07 0.54 32.86
C GLY A 101 2.23 1.43 32.41
N ASP A 102 2.98 1.95 33.38
CA ASP A 102 4.10 2.85 33.14
C ASP A 102 5.29 2.13 32.47
N PRO A 103 6.12 2.84 31.69
CA PRO A 103 7.39 2.36 31.11
C PRO A 103 8.27 1.64 32.15
N ASP A 104 8.90 0.52 31.78
CA ASP A 104 9.66 -0.33 32.70
C ASP A 104 11.16 -0.40 32.43
N GLY A 105 11.64 0.34 31.43
CA GLY A 105 13.06 0.51 31.14
C GLY A 105 13.68 -0.63 30.34
N ASP A 106 12.85 -1.39 29.62
CA ASP A 106 13.31 -2.20 28.50
C ASP A 106 12.61 -1.79 27.18
N THR A 107 12.92 -2.49 26.09
CA THR A 107 12.31 -2.25 24.77
C THR A 107 11.79 -3.56 24.18
N LEU A 108 11.51 -4.56 25.00
CA LEU A 108 11.26 -5.93 24.55
C LEU A 108 9.76 -6.24 24.42
N ASP A 109 8.92 -5.33 24.88
CA ASP A 109 7.48 -5.49 24.78
C ASP A 109 6.94 -5.17 23.39
N SER A 110 5.66 -5.53 23.22
CA SER A 110 4.97 -5.23 21.97
C SER A 110 4.89 -3.71 21.79
N ASN A 111 5.22 -3.26 20.58
CA ASN A 111 5.26 -1.88 20.12
C ASN A 111 6.43 -1.06 20.66
N GLU A 112 7.36 -1.69 21.37
CA GLU A 112 8.54 -1.05 21.90
C GLU A 112 9.78 -1.25 21.03
N ASN A 113 9.88 -2.42 20.40
CA ASN A 113 10.91 -2.69 19.39
C ASN A 113 10.25 -3.14 18.10
N ILE A 114 10.24 -2.26 17.12
CA ILE A 114 9.56 -2.45 15.85
C ILE A 114 10.61 -2.56 14.75
N ILE A 115 10.54 -3.65 13.99
CA ILE A 115 11.50 -3.90 12.90
C ILE A 115 10.75 -4.07 11.59
N TYR A 116 11.12 -3.26 10.60
CA TYR A 116 10.67 -3.39 9.22
C TYR A 116 11.77 -3.98 8.36
N LYS A 117 11.41 -4.97 7.54
CA LYS A 117 12.33 -5.60 6.59
C LYS A 117 11.67 -5.80 5.24
N TYR A 118 12.40 -5.51 4.17
CA TYR A 118 11.96 -5.78 2.80
C TYR A 118 12.31 -7.21 2.40
N TYR A 119 11.35 -7.84 1.72
CA TYR A 119 11.51 -9.13 1.05
C TYR A 119 11.38 -8.87 -0.44
N ASP A 120 12.50 -8.88 -1.12
CA ASP A 120 12.64 -8.56 -2.55
C ASP A 120 12.14 -9.69 -3.46
N GLU A 121 12.36 -9.55 -4.76
CA GLU A 121 11.95 -10.54 -5.76
C GLU A 121 12.63 -11.91 -5.65
N HIS A 122 13.77 -11.99 -4.95
CA HIS A 122 14.53 -13.23 -4.73
C HIS A 122 14.13 -13.93 -3.43
N SER A 123 13.30 -13.30 -2.61
CA SER A 123 12.85 -13.83 -1.32
C SER A 123 11.75 -14.89 -1.47
N LYS A 124 11.65 -15.83 -0.51
CA LYS A 124 10.60 -16.89 -0.48
C LYS A 124 9.16 -16.33 -0.55
N TYR A 125 8.95 -15.17 0.05
CA TYR A 125 7.69 -14.41 0.01
C TYR A 125 8.01 -13.01 -0.52
N PRO A 126 8.08 -12.84 -1.85
CA PRO A 126 8.66 -11.66 -2.47
C PRO A 126 7.69 -10.47 -2.51
N TYR A 127 8.25 -9.28 -2.75
CA TYR A 127 7.51 -8.02 -2.89
C TYR A 127 6.69 -7.64 -1.66
N GLN A 128 7.26 -7.85 -0.47
CA GLN A 128 6.58 -7.57 0.79
C GLN A 128 7.47 -6.78 1.74
N ILE A 129 6.87 -5.85 2.47
CA ILE A 129 7.44 -5.35 3.72
C ILE A 129 6.86 -6.21 4.83
N LYS A 130 7.73 -6.72 5.71
CA LYS A 130 7.30 -7.41 6.93
C LYS A 130 7.64 -6.58 8.16
N ARG A 131 6.78 -6.68 9.16
CA ARG A 131 6.91 -6.01 10.45
C ARG A 131 7.05 -7.04 11.56
N LYS A 132 7.97 -6.82 12.49
CA LYS A 132 8.12 -7.55 13.75
C LYS A 132 7.95 -6.55 14.90
N THR A 133 7.35 -6.98 16.00
CA THR A 133 7.13 -6.17 17.20
C THR A 133 7.57 -6.95 18.44
N GLY A 134 8.34 -6.31 19.32
CA GLY A 134 8.93 -6.92 20.51
C GLY A 134 9.63 -8.24 20.19
N ASN A 135 9.37 -9.25 21.01
CA ASN A 135 9.85 -10.64 20.82
C ASN A 135 9.02 -11.47 19.82
N GLY A 136 8.15 -10.86 19.03
CA GLY A 136 7.32 -11.55 18.03
C GLY A 136 8.10 -12.05 16.81
N THR A 137 7.37 -12.53 15.80
CA THR A 137 7.92 -12.95 14.50
C THR A 137 7.54 -11.96 13.40
N PHE A 138 8.25 -11.99 12.27
CA PHE A 138 7.92 -11.16 11.11
C PHE A 138 6.59 -11.57 10.50
N GLN A 139 5.66 -10.63 10.43
CA GLN A 139 4.35 -10.76 9.78
C GLN A 139 4.27 -9.87 8.53
N PRO A 140 3.48 -10.24 7.51
CA PRO A 140 3.19 -9.35 6.39
C PRO A 140 2.63 -8.01 6.89
N PHE A 141 3.22 -6.92 6.42
CA PHE A 141 2.79 -5.55 6.75
C PHE A 141 2.24 -4.83 5.53
N ALA A 142 2.96 -4.94 4.40
CA ALA A 142 2.52 -4.40 3.13
C ALA A 142 2.91 -5.39 2.02
N GLU A 143 1.96 -5.66 1.13
CA GLU A 143 2.17 -6.54 -0.02
C GLU A 143 2.24 -5.74 -1.32
N ASN A 144 2.72 -6.38 -2.39
CA ASN A 144 2.88 -5.76 -3.70
C ASN A 144 3.80 -4.53 -3.65
N ILE A 145 4.91 -4.64 -2.93
CA ILE A 145 5.93 -3.60 -2.82
C ILE A 145 7.10 -3.95 -3.74
N LYS A 146 7.31 -3.13 -4.78
CA LYS A 146 8.46 -3.26 -5.70
C LYS A 146 9.75 -2.74 -5.08
N GLU A 147 9.68 -1.76 -4.18
CA GLU A 147 10.86 -1.22 -3.51
C GLU A 147 10.49 -0.65 -2.13
N PHE A 148 11.33 -0.92 -1.13
CA PHE A 148 11.33 -0.23 0.15
C PHE A 148 12.75 0.22 0.44
N LYS A 149 12.94 1.52 0.61
CA LYS A 149 14.21 2.16 0.98
C LYS A 149 14.01 3.03 2.21
N PHE A 150 15.03 3.07 3.04
CA PHE A 150 15.12 4.01 4.14
C PHE A 150 16.55 4.56 4.18
N ASP A 151 16.66 5.89 4.14
CA ASP A 151 17.94 6.58 4.30
C ASP A 151 18.00 7.19 5.69
N TYR A 152 19.14 7.03 6.37
CA TYR A 152 19.44 7.67 7.64
C TYR A 152 20.15 8.99 7.38
N LEU A 153 19.63 10.08 7.93
CA LEU A 153 20.15 11.42 7.72
C LEU A 153 20.48 12.11 9.04
N ASP A 154 21.53 12.94 9.03
CA ASP A 154 21.92 13.80 10.14
C ASP A 154 21.01 15.03 10.30
N SER A 155 21.30 15.91 11.26
CA SER A 155 20.56 17.16 11.50
C SER A 155 20.61 18.14 10.33
N ALA A 156 21.63 18.05 9.47
CA ALA A 156 21.80 18.85 8.27
C ALA A 156 21.17 18.20 7.01
N GLY A 157 20.61 16.98 7.14
CA GLY A 157 19.98 16.24 6.06
C GLY A 157 20.97 15.44 5.18
N ASN A 158 22.22 15.28 5.60
CA ASN A 158 23.20 14.45 4.90
C ASN A 158 23.06 12.98 5.30
N ALA A 159 23.34 12.06 4.38
CA ALA A 159 23.35 10.64 4.70
C ALA A 159 24.41 10.30 5.75
N THR A 160 24.04 9.53 6.77
CA THR A 160 24.94 9.05 7.82
C THR A 160 24.78 7.55 8.03
N THR A 161 25.88 6.89 8.37
CA THR A 161 25.90 5.50 8.83
C THR A 161 26.22 5.42 10.33
N THR A 162 26.44 6.56 10.98
CA THR A 162 26.73 6.65 12.42
C THR A 162 25.40 6.76 13.16
N THR A 163 25.06 5.76 13.97
CA THR A 163 23.82 5.73 14.75
C THR A 163 23.58 7.00 15.57
N ALA A 164 24.63 7.50 16.24
CA ALA A 164 24.54 8.69 17.08
C ALA A 164 24.21 9.98 16.31
N ASP A 165 24.48 10.03 15.00
CA ASP A 165 24.23 11.21 14.16
C ASP A 165 22.82 11.22 13.54
N ILE A 166 22.05 10.12 13.64
CA ILE A 166 20.75 9.99 13.01
C ILE A 166 19.76 10.98 13.62
N ARG A 167 19.17 11.86 12.80
CA ARG A 167 18.13 12.81 13.20
C ARG A 167 16.91 12.79 12.29
N GLN A 168 17.04 12.27 11.07
CA GLN A 168 15.90 12.12 10.16
C GLN A 168 15.96 10.79 9.42
N ILE A 169 14.80 10.21 9.13
CA ILE A 169 14.65 9.04 8.28
C ILE A 169 13.87 9.42 7.03
N ARG A 170 14.43 9.15 5.86
CA ARG A 170 13.70 9.23 4.60
C ARG A 170 13.21 7.84 4.20
N ILE A 171 11.90 7.61 4.21
CA ILE A 171 11.31 6.38 3.69
C ILE A 171 10.88 6.60 2.25
N THR A 172 11.20 5.66 1.37
CA THR A 172 10.62 5.56 0.03
C THR A 172 9.99 4.18 -0.16
N ILE A 173 8.70 4.15 -0.49
CA ILE A 173 7.96 2.94 -0.86
C ILE A 173 7.51 3.06 -2.30
N THR A 174 7.87 2.08 -3.14
CA THR A 174 7.28 1.89 -4.47
C THR A 174 6.36 0.69 -4.42
N SER A 175 5.06 0.92 -4.38
CA SER A 175 4.06 -0.14 -4.55
C SER A 175 3.81 -0.44 -6.02
N ARG A 176 3.25 -1.62 -6.29
CA ARG A 176 2.85 -2.07 -7.63
C ARG A 176 1.45 -2.68 -7.61
N THR A 177 0.81 -2.77 -8.77
CA THR A 177 -0.45 -3.53 -8.88
C THR A 177 -0.22 -5.02 -8.58
N ALA A 178 -1.24 -5.71 -8.05
CA ALA A 178 -1.13 -7.12 -7.73
C ALA A 178 -0.99 -8.00 -8.99
N LYS A 179 -1.61 -7.57 -10.10
CA LYS A 179 -1.58 -8.27 -11.38
C LYS A 179 -1.03 -7.36 -12.49
N PRO A 180 -0.40 -7.94 -13.53
CA PRO A 180 -0.02 -7.18 -14.71
C PRO A 180 -1.26 -6.83 -15.55
N ASP A 181 -1.31 -5.63 -16.10
CA ASP A 181 -2.24 -5.22 -17.15
C ASP A 181 -1.60 -5.47 -18.52
N PRO A 182 -2.12 -6.39 -19.35
CA PRO A 182 -1.57 -6.68 -20.67
C PRO A 182 -1.56 -5.47 -21.61
N ASN A 183 -2.40 -4.46 -21.36
CA ASN A 183 -2.45 -3.23 -22.16
C ASN A 183 -1.47 -2.16 -21.65
N TYR A 184 -0.67 -2.47 -20.63
CA TYR A 184 0.32 -1.59 -20.05
C TYR A 184 1.71 -2.22 -20.19
N SER A 185 2.45 -1.87 -21.24
CA SER A 185 3.77 -2.47 -21.50
C SER A 185 4.88 -2.14 -20.48
N PRO A 186 4.93 -0.95 -19.85
CA PRO A 186 6.01 -0.64 -18.91
C PRO A 186 6.02 -1.59 -17.70
N ASN A 187 7.22 -1.77 -17.12
CA ASN A 187 7.42 -2.57 -15.90
C ASN A 187 6.82 -3.99 -15.97
N GLY A 188 6.78 -4.59 -17.17
CA GLY A 188 6.25 -5.94 -17.37
C GLY A 188 4.74 -6.08 -17.09
N GLY A 189 3.96 -5.03 -17.29
CA GLY A 189 2.51 -5.05 -17.02
C GLY A 189 2.11 -4.39 -15.70
N TYR A 190 3.06 -4.15 -14.79
CA TYR A 190 2.75 -3.67 -13.45
C TYR A 190 2.76 -2.15 -13.38
N ARG A 191 1.65 -1.55 -12.98
CA ARG A 191 1.66 -0.12 -12.65
C ARG A 191 2.34 0.04 -11.30
N THR A 192 3.05 1.15 -11.11
CA THR A 192 3.81 1.43 -9.89
C THR A 192 3.44 2.80 -9.35
N TYR A 193 3.49 2.96 -8.03
CA TYR A 193 3.30 4.23 -7.35
C TYR A 193 4.37 4.39 -6.27
N THR A 194 5.15 5.47 -6.36
CA THR A 194 6.22 5.76 -5.41
C THR A 194 5.80 6.90 -4.49
N LEU A 195 5.98 6.70 -3.19
CA LEU A 195 5.77 7.71 -2.17
C LEU A 195 7.01 7.79 -1.30
N THR A 196 7.47 9.03 -1.07
CA THR A 196 8.62 9.34 -0.22
C THR A 196 8.17 10.26 0.90
N SER A 197 8.65 10.00 2.12
CA SER A 197 8.40 10.81 3.30
C SER A 197 9.72 11.02 4.07
N LEU A 198 9.94 12.24 4.54
CA LEU A 198 11.02 12.59 5.46
C LEU A 198 10.43 12.75 6.85
N ILE A 199 10.94 11.99 7.82
CA ILE A 199 10.42 11.95 9.18
C ILE A 199 11.54 12.30 10.15
N THR A 200 11.27 13.28 11.01
CA THR A 200 12.13 13.66 12.14
C THR A 200 11.53 13.06 13.43
N PRO A 201 12.20 12.10 14.07
CA PRO A 201 11.83 11.63 15.41
C PRO A 201 11.95 12.75 16.44
N ARG A 202 10.96 12.89 17.33
CA ARG A 202 10.95 14.03 18.27
C ARG A 202 11.91 13.86 19.44
N ASN A 203 12.28 12.63 19.77
CA ASN A 203 13.12 12.34 20.93
C ASN A 203 14.60 12.14 20.56
N LEU A 204 14.97 12.20 19.27
CA LEU A 204 16.36 12.08 18.82
C LEU A 204 17.06 13.45 18.67
N ASP A 205 16.31 14.55 18.68
CA ASP A 205 16.85 15.92 18.57
C ASP A 205 17.35 16.50 19.91
N LEU A 206 17.28 15.72 21.00
CA LEU A 206 17.75 16.14 22.32
C LEU A 206 19.23 15.79 22.50
N GLU A 207 20.13 16.55 21.87
CA GLU A 207 21.47 16.94 22.38
C GLU A 207 22.07 18.06 21.50
#